data_AF-A0A2N3FW28-F1
#
_entry.id   AF-A0A2N3FW28-F1
#
_cell.length_a   1.000
_cell.length_b   1.000
_cell.length_c   1.000
_cell.angle_alpha   90.00
_cell.angle_beta   90.00
_cell.angle_gamma   90.00
#
_symmetry.space_group_name_H-M   'P 1'
#
loop_
_entity.id
_entity.type
_entity.pdbx_description
1 polymer ?
#
loop_
_entity_poly.entity_id
_entity_poly.type
_entity_poly.pdbx_seq_one_letter_code
_entity_poly.pdbx_strand_id
1 'polypeptide(L)'
;MYGGNLLWGFTGFIGTLVVLTLIALFVLFLVKKAKGKKFGPGVPGPMGHYHRPPMPPALQILDERLARGEIEVEDYMTRKAALLGSSGPVTNEWTPPAPTPPQPESPKPEGEGESGS
;
A
#
# COMPACT_ATOMS: atom_id res chain seq x y z
N MET A 1 -9.46 8.47 -66.83
CA MET A 1 -8.66 7.88 -65.73
C MET A 1 -8.98 8.62 -64.44
N TYR A 2 -9.99 8.19 -63.67
CA TYR A 2 -10.41 8.88 -62.42
C TYR A 2 -10.37 7.98 -61.16
N GLY A 3 -9.95 6.72 -61.29
CA GLY A 3 -9.96 5.74 -60.18
C GLY A 3 -8.80 5.85 -59.19
N GLY A 4 -7.68 6.49 -59.55
CA GLY A 4 -6.47 6.52 -58.72
C GLY A 4 -6.61 7.36 -57.44
N ASN A 5 -7.31 8.49 -57.51
CA ASN A 5 -7.50 9.39 -56.36
C ASN A 5 -8.47 8.82 -55.33
N LEU A 6 -9.45 8.01 -55.76
CA LEU A 6 -10.40 7.36 -54.87
C LEU A 6 -9.69 6.30 -54.02
N LEU A 7 -8.86 5.47 -54.65
CA LEU A 7 -8.07 4.44 -53.94
C LEU A 7 -7.11 5.04 -52.92
N TRP A 8 -6.44 6.16 -53.25
CA TRP A 8 -5.54 6.86 -52.31
C TRP A 8 -6.27 7.38 -51.06
N GLY A 9 -7.48 7.94 -51.25
CA GLY A 9 -8.34 8.37 -50.14
C GLY A 9 -8.83 7.20 -49.29
N PHE A 10 -9.21 6.08 -49.92
CA PHE A 10 -9.61 4.87 -49.23
C PHE A 10 -8.47 4.28 -48.39
N THR A 11 -7.23 4.26 -48.89
CA THR A 11 -6.08 3.79 -48.11
C THR A 11 -5.85 4.62 -46.85
N GLY A 12 -5.94 5.95 -46.95
CA GLY A 12 -5.85 6.84 -45.77
C GLY A 12 -6.99 6.61 -44.77
N PHE A 13 -8.22 6.49 -45.26
CA PHE A 13 -9.39 6.22 -44.44
C PHE A 13 -9.28 4.87 -43.70
N ILE A 14 -8.88 3.82 -44.40
CA ILE A 14 -8.66 2.48 -43.84
C ILE A 14 -7.56 2.51 -42.78
N GLY A 15 -6.44 3.18 -43.05
CA GLY A 15 -5.37 3.35 -42.07
C GLY A 15 -5.86 4.03 -40.78
N THR A 16 -6.69 5.06 -40.92
CA THR A 16 -7.27 5.79 -39.78
C THR A 16 -8.21 4.90 -38.96
N LEU A 17 -9.07 4.12 -39.63
CA LEU A 17 -9.95 3.15 -38.97
C LEU A 17 -9.16 2.07 -38.21
N VAL A 18 -8.08 1.55 -38.79
CA VAL A 18 -7.21 0.55 -38.13
C VAL A 18 -6.57 1.15 -36.87
N VAL A 19 -6.05 2.37 -36.94
CA VAL A 19 -5.45 3.07 -35.79
C VAL A 19 -6.49 3.29 -34.68
N LEU A 20 -7.68 3.79 -35.03
CA LEU A 20 -8.77 3.97 -34.07
C LEU A 20 -9.19 2.65 -33.42
N THR A 21 -9.25 1.57 -34.21
CA THR A 21 -9.58 0.23 -33.71
C THR A 21 -8.52 -0.29 -32.76
N LEU A 22 -7.23 -0.11 -33.07
CA LEU A 22 -6.12 -0.47 -32.18
C LEU A 22 -6.17 0.30 -30.87
N ILE A 23 -6.40 1.61 -30.91
CA ILE A 23 -6.55 2.44 -29.71
C ILE A 23 -7.74 1.97 -28.88
N ALA A 24 -8.89 1.72 -29.51
CA ALA A 24 -10.09 1.24 -28.83
C ALA A 24 -9.85 -0.13 -28.18
N LEU A 25 -9.20 -1.07 -28.87
CA LEU A 25 -8.81 -2.37 -28.32
C LEU A 25 -7.83 -2.25 -27.16
N PHE A 26 -6.85 -1.35 -27.27
CA PHE A 26 -5.87 -1.10 -26.21
C PHE A 26 -6.55 -0.56 -24.94
N VAL A 27 -7.45 0.41 -25.09
CA VAL A 27 -8.25 0.94 -23.98
C VAL A 27 -9.17 -0.14 -23.41
N LEU A 28 -9.87 -0.91 -24.26
CA LEU A 28 -10.69 -2.04 -23.82
C LEU A 28 -9.88 -3.08 -23.06
N PHE A 29 -8.67 -3.40 -23.51
CA PHE A 29 -7.77 -4.33 -22.86
C PHE A 29 -7.36 -3.81 -21.48
N LEU A 30 -6.98 -2.53 -21.36
CA LEU A 30 -6.66 -1.90 -20.08
C LEU A 30 -7.86 -1.89 -19.13
N VAL A 31 -9.03 -1.50 -19.63
CA VAL A 31 -10.28 -1.48 -18.85
C VAL A 31 -10.68 -2.88 -18.43
N LYS A 32 -10.57 -3.89 -19.30
CA LYS A 32 -10.89 -5.28 -18.99
C LYS A 32 -9.90 -5.87 -17.99
N LYS A 33 -8.60 -5.55 -18.09
CA LYS A 33 -7.57 -5.93 -17.11
C LYS A 33 -7.77 -5.23 -15.76
N ALA A 34 -8.26 -3.99 -15.75
CA ALA A 34 -8.56 -3.24 -14.54
C ALA A 34 -9.88 -3.68 -13.88
N LYS A 35 -10.94 -3.95 -14.66
CA LYS A 35 -12.24 -4.43 -14.18
C LYS A 35 -12.17 -5.87 -13.70
N GLY A 36 -11.34 -6.73 -14.32
CA GLY A 36 -11.07 -8.08 -13.84
C GLY A 36 -10.46 -8.15 -12.43
N LYS A 37 -10.00 -7.02 -11.88
CA LYS A 37 -9.52 -6.91 -10.48
C LYS A 37 -10.53 -6.30 -9.51
N LYS A 38 -11.67 -5.78 -9.96
CA LYS A 38 -12.60 -5.04 -9.08
C LYS A 38 -14.07 -5.40 -9.20
N PHE A 39 -14.54 -6.06 -10.28
CA PHE A 39 -15.97 -6.35 -10.44
C PHE A 39 -16.21 -7.65 -11.21
N GLY A 40 -16.22 -8.78 -10.49
CA GLY A 40 -16.89 -10.00 -10.91
C GLY A 40 -18.07 -10.27 -9.96
N PRO A 41 -19.32 -10.36 -10.42
CA PRO A 41 -20.44 -10.78 -9.58
C PRO A 41 -20.35 -12.29 -9.34
N GLY A 42 -20.08 -12.69 -8.09
CA GLY A 42 -20.51 -13.99 -7.57
C GLY A 42 -19.65 -15.23 -7.82
N VAL A 43 -18.33 -15.20 -7.57
CA VAL A 43 -17.56 -16.45 -7.40
C VAL A 43 -16.70 -16.38 -6.13
N PRO A 44 -16.95 -17.22 -5.10
CA PRO A 44 -16.02 -17.41 -4.00
C PRO A 44 -14.86 -18.28 -4.50
N GLY A 45 -13.86 -17.65 -5.09
CA GLY A 45 -12.61 -18.32 -5.49
C GLY A 45 -11.70 -18.49 -4.28
N PRO A 46 -11.28 -19.71 -3.92
CA PRO A 46 -10.30 -19.93 -2.85
C PRO A 46 -8.92 -19.47 -3.33
N MET A 47 -8.14 -18.86 -2.42
CA MET A 47 -6.70 -18.65 -2.59
C MET A 47 -6.29 -17.72 -3.75
N GLY A 48 -6.62 -16.44 -3.61
CA GLY A 48 -5.85 -15.38 -4.21
C GLY A 48 -5.31 -14.49 -3.09
N HIS A 49 -4.27 -14.94 -2.39
CA HIS A 49 -3.41 -14.03 -1.66
C HIS A 49 -2.81 -13.06 -2.67
N TYR A 50 -3.55 -12.01 -3.00
CA TYR A 50 -2.96 -10.77 -3.44
C TYR A 50 -2.00 -10.41 -2.31
N HIS A 51 -0.73 -10.75 -2.51
CA HIS A 51 0.38 -10.10 -1.86
C HIS A 51 0.28 -8.63 -2.24
N ARG A 52 -0.65 -7.91 -1.59
CA ARG A 52 -0.47 -6.50 -1.31
C ARG A 52 0.86 -6.52 -0.57
N PRO A 53 1.93 -5.90 -1.09
CA PRO A 53 3.16 -5.76 -0.30
C PRO A 53 2.72 -5.27 1.07
N PRO A 54 3.23 -5.83 2.17
CA PRO A 54 2.76 -5.52 3.52
C PRO A 54 2.88 -4.00 3.69
N MET A 55 1.78 -3.30 3.45
CA MET A 55 1.74 -1.87 3.58
C MET A 55 1.88 -1.64 5.08
N PRO A 56 2.94 -0.96 5.54
CA PRO A 56 3.24 -0.88 6.96
C PRO A 56 1.97 -0.49 7.70
N PRO A 57 1.61 -1.20 8.79
CA PRO A 57 0.34 -1.00 9.48
C PRO A 57 0.10 0.48 9.85
N ALA A 58 1.18 1.23 10.07
CA ALA A 58 1.18 2.67 10.28
C ALA A 58 0.56 3.49 9.13
N LEU A 59 0.78 3.13 7.85
CA LEU A 59 0.16 3.84 6.71
C LEU A 59 -1.35 3.64 6.66
N GLN A 60 -1.84 2.45 7.04
CA GLN A 60 -3.27 2.17 7.04
C GLN A 60 -4.01 2.99 8.10
N ILE A 61 -3.41 3.09 9.30
CA ILE A 61 -3.93 3.94 10.38
C ILE A 61 -3.91 5.41 9.98
N LEU A 62 -2.88 5.85 9.24
CA LEU A 62 -2.76 7.23 8.79
C LEU A 62 -3.83 7.60 7.75
N ASP A 63 -4.09 6.71 6.78
CA ASP A 63 -5.16 6.87 5.79
C ASP A 63 -6.54 6.92 6.47
N GLU A 64 -6.77 6.08 7.48
CA GLU A 64 -8.03 6.07 8.24
C GLU A 64 -8.23 7.36 9.04
N ARG A 65 -7.17 7.91 9.65
CA ARG A 65 -7.23 9.20 10.34
C ARG A 65 -7.52 10.36 9.40
N LEU A 66 -6.96 10.35 8.19
CA LEU A 66 -7.26 11.34 7.16
C LEU A 66 -8.73 11.24 6.72
N ALA A 67 -9.22 10.03 6.48
CA ALA A 67 -10.60 9.79 6.10
C ALA A 67 -11.62 10.20 7.18
N ARG A 68 -11.23 10.10 8.45
CA ARG A 68 -12.02 10.59 9.59
C ARG A 68 -11.89 12.10 9.83
N GLY A 69 -10.94 12.77 9.17
CA GLY A 69 -10.61 14.17 9.43
C GLY A 69 -9.90 14.41 10.76
N GLU A 70 -9.31 13.37 11.37
CA GLU A 70 -8.52 13.47 12.61
C GLU A 70 -7.11 14.04 12.35
N ILE A 71 -6.69 14.12 11.09
CA ILE A 71 -5.38 14.66 10.68
C ILE A 71 -5.54 15.51 9.41
N GLU A 72 -4.77 16.59 9.32
CA GLU A 72 -4.70 17.45 8.15
C GLU A 72 -3.90 16.80 7.00
N VAL A 73 -4.08 17.30 5.78
CA VAL A 73 -3.46 16.75 4.56
C VAL A 73 -1.94 16.94 4.59
N GLU A 74 -1.50 18.07 5.14
CA GLU A 74 -0.10 18.47 5.31
C GLU A 74 0.64 17.50 6.24
N ASP A 75 0.00 17.18 7.36
CA ASP A 75 0.47 16.22 8.35
C ASP A 75 0.49 14.79 7.80
N TYR A 76 -0.53 14.42 7.02
CA TYR A 76 -0.59 13.14 6.31
C TYR A 76 0.62 12.96 5.39
N MET A 77 0.91 13.95 4.54
CA MET A 77 2.01 13.87 3.57
C MET A 77 3.37 13.77 4.26
N THR A 78 3.56 14.52 5.35
CA THR A 78 4.80 14.51 6.13
C THR A 78 5.05 13.15 6.78
N ARG A 79 4.04 12.57 7.43
CA ARG A 79 4.13 11.26 8.09
C ARG A 79 4.23 10.12 7.09
N LYS A 80 3.55 10.22 5.94
CA LYS A 80 3.66 9.27 4.83
C LYS A 80 5.06 9.25 4.23
N ALA A 81 5.68 10.42 4.02
CA ALA A 81 7.06 10.50 3.54
C ALA A 81 8.05 9.89 4.54
N ALA A 82 7.87 10.15 5.84
CA ALA A 82 8.68 9.54 6.90
C ALA A 82 8.53 8.01 6.95
N LEU A 83 7.30 7.48 6.83
CA LEU A 83 7.02 6.04 6.83
C LEU A 83 7.53 5.31 5.58
N LEU A 84 7.57 5.98 4.43
CA LEU A 84 8.11 5.42 3.19
C LEU A 84 9.64 5.55 3.09
N GLY A 85 10.22 6.56 3.75
CA GLY A 85 11.67 6.74 3.86
C GLY A 85 12.32 5.95 5.00
N SER A 86 11.55 5.55 6.02
CA SER A 86 12.00 4.71 7.14
C SER A 86 11.51 3.28 6.94
N SER A 87 12.22 2.51 6.11
CA SER A 87 11.99 1.06 5.93
C SER A 87 12.56 0.29 7.14
N GLY A 88 11.97 0.51 8.32
CA GLY A 88 12.24 -0.25 9.53
C GLY A 88 10.92 -0.56 10.23
N PRO A 89 10.79 -1.72 10.91
CA PRO A 89 9.60 -2.01 11.68
C PRO A 89 9.47 -0.94 12.78
N VAL A 90 8.47 -0.07 12.65
CA VAL A 90 8.07 0.80 13.75
C VAL A 90 7.45 -0.13 14.78
N THR A 91 8.23 -0.47 15.79
CA THR A 91 7.81 -1.12 17.01
C THR A 91 6.68 -0.28 17.60
N ASN A 92 5.44 -0.68 17.37
CA ASN A 92 4.33 -0.27 18.22
C ASN A 92 4.50 -0.99 19.57
N GLU A 93 5.49 -0.51 20.33
CA GLU A 93 5.89 -0.96 21.67
C GLU A 93 4.97 -0.41 22.77
N TRP A 94 3.66 -0.38 22.51
CA TRP A 94 2.72 -0.59 23.62
C TRP A 94 2.55 -2.10 23.81
N THR A 95 3.64 -2.74 24.22
CA THR A 95 3.59 -4.04 24.89
C THR A 95 3.22 -3.72 26.34
N PRO A 96 2.11 -4.24 26.89
CA PRO A 96 1.88 -4.12 28.34
C PRO A 96 3.13 -4.66 29.05
N PRO A 97 3.65 -3.98 30.10
CA PRO A 97 4.77 -4.52 30.85
C PRO A 97 4.39 -5.94 31.25
N ALA A 98 5.17 -6.93 30.81
CA ALA A 98 4.97 -8.31 31.22
C ALA A 98 4.87 -8.31 32.75
N PRO A 99 3.87 -8.99 33.35
CA PRO A 99 3.79 -9.07 34.80
C PRO A 99 5.13 -9.61 35.30
N THR A 100 5.82 -8.80 36.09
CA THR A 100 7.10 -9.16 36.71
C THR A 100 6.90 -10.53 37.37
N PRO A 101 7.62 -11.60 36.95
CA PRO A 101 7.59 -12.83 37.71
C PRO A 101 8.00 -12.49 39.15
N PRO A 102 7.33 -13.05 40.18
CA PRO A 102 7.55 -12.67 41.56
C PRO A 102 9.05 -12.78 41.85
N GLN A 103 9.70 -11.64 42.09
CA GLN A 103 11.08 -11.62 42.55
C GLN A 103 11.09 -12.43 43.86
N PRO A 104 11.86 -13.53 43.96
CA PRO A 104 12.17 -14.08 45.26
C PRO A 104 12.89 -12.98 46.05
N GLU A 105 12.27 -12.61 47.17
CA GLU A 105 12.75 -11.60 48.09
C GLU A 105 14.21 -11.86 48.51
N SER A 106 15.04 -10.81 48.35
CA SER A 106 16.17 -10.45 49.24
C SER A 106 17.48 -11.27 49.17
N PRO A 107 18.68 -10.68 49.44
CA PRO A 107 18.92 -9.49 50.26
C PRO A 107 19.78 -8.37 49.64
N LYS A 108 19.49 -7.16 50.12
CA LYS A 108 20.20 -5.88 49.98
C LYS A 108 21.71 -6.00 50.23
N PRO A 109 22.60 -5.43 49.38
CA PRO A 109 24.01 -5.29 49.70
C PRO A 109 24.19 -4.00 50.49
N GLU A 110 24.64 -4.09 51.74
CA GLU A 110 25.09 -2.92 52.49
C GLU A 110 26.56 -3.20 52.83
N GLY A 111 27.42 -2.50 52.10
CA GLY A 111 28.86 -2.62 52.21
C GLY A 111 29.41 -1.96 53.47
N GLU A 112 30.65 -2.37 53.76
CA GLU A 112 31.73 -1.57 54.33
C GLU A 112 31.61 -0.98 55.74
N GLY A 113 32.57 -1.38 56.58
CA GLY A 113 33.36 -0.39 57.30
C GLY A 113 33.33 -0.40 58.83
N GLU A 114 34.41 -0.95 59.41
CA GLU A 114 35.19 -0.38 60.52
C GLU A 114 34.70 -0.40 61.97
N SER A 115 35.70 -0.65 62.84
CA SER A 115 35.86 -0.18 64.23
C SER A 115 34.95 -0.85 65.29
N GLY A 116 35.43 -1.49 66.35
CA GLY A 116 36.60 -1.25 67.18
C GLY A 116 36.17 -1.37 68.67
N SER A 117 37.04 -1.96 69.50
CA SER A 117 36.96 -2.18 70.97
C SER A 117 36.52 -3.57 71.44
#